data_AF-A0A2P2GCH0-F1
#
_entry.id   AF-A0A2P2GCH0-F1
#
_cell.length_a   1.000
_cell.length_b   1.000
_cell.length_c   1.000
_cell.angle_alpha   90.00
_cell.angle_beta   90.00
_cell.angle_gamma   90.00
#
_symmetry.space_group_name_H-M   'P 1'
#
loop_
_entity.id
_entity.type
_entity.pdbx_description
1 polymer ?
#
loop_
_entity_poly.entity_id
_entity_poly.type
_entity_poly.pdbx_seq_one_letter_code
_entity_poly.pdbx_strand_id
1 'polypeptide(L)'
;MRDSHRADAERLWERTVEEEVRRSAGRVDRDALLARGRAALDTMAASAAEEYADYLRALEEAGDGPAAPDAAAGLGTPALVTAVAAAAAVGGDLALGTAAGTALGAG
;
A
#
# COMPACT_ATOMS: atom_id res chain seq x y z
N MET A 1 -6.02 10.58 -3.62
CA MET A 1 -5.07 10.78 -2.50
C MET A 1 -4.70 12.26 -2.39
N ARG A 2 -4.53 12.80 -1.17
CA ARG A 2 -4.07 14.19 -0.95
C ARG A 2 -2.56 14.34 -1.23
N ASP A 3 -2.15 15.48 -1.75
CA ASP A 3 -0.75 15.77 -2.10
C ASP A 3 0.22 15.62 -0.90
N SER A 4 -0.22 15.97 0.31
CA SER A 4 0.59 15.79 1.52
C SER A 4 0.91 14.31 1.78
N HIS A 5 -0.11 13.44 1.73
CA HIS A 5 0.09 12.00 1.92
C HIS A 5 0.92 11.39 0.81
N ARG A 6 0.75 11.88 -0.43
CA ARG A 6 1.59 11.49 -1.55
C ARG A 6 3.05 11.82 -1.30
N ALA A 7 3.33 13.07 -0.95
CA ALA A 7 4.68 13.52 -0.70
C ALA A 7 5.33 12.75 0.46
N ASP A 8 4.56 12.40 1.50
CA ASP A 8 5.05 11.61 2.63
C ASP A 8 5.44 10.19 2.21
N ALA A 9 4.59 9.54 1.40
CA ALA A 9 4.86 8.22 0.84
C ALA A 9 6.08 8.22 -0.09
N GLU A 10 6.21 9.23 -0.95
CA GLU A 10 7.36 9.39 -1.84
C GLU A 10 8.67 9.56 -1.04
N ARG A 11 8.67 10.38 0.02
CA ARG A 11 9.86 10.54 0.89
C ARG A 11 10.24 9.26 1.63
N LEU A 12 9.26 8.49 2.09
CA LEU A 12 9.52 7.20 2.74
C LEU A 12 10.14 6.22 1.73
N TRP A 13 9.55 6.13 0.54
CA TRP A 13 10.02 5.27 -0.54
C TRP A 13 11.43 5.62 -1.00
N GLU A 14 11.73 6.90 -1.20
CA GLU A 14 13.05 7.36 -1.62
C GLU A 14 14.14 6.94 -0.63
N ARG A 15 13.87 7.06 0.68
CA ARG A 15 14.78 6.58 1.72
C ARG A 15 14.99 5.07 1.66
N THR A 16 13.92 4.30 1.48
CA THR A 16 14.01 2.83 1.36
C THR A 16 14.82 2.41 0.14
N VAL A 17 14.63 3.06 -1.01
CA VAL A 17 15.42 2.78 -2.22
C VAL A 17 16.89 3.11 -1.99
N GLU A 18 17.21 4.21 -1.32
CA GLU A 18 18.59 4.56 -1.00
C GLU A 18 19.26 3.53 -0.07
N GLU A 19 18.52 3.00 0.89
CA GLU A 19 18.98 1.92 1.75
C GLU A 19 19.20 0.62 0.96
N GLU A 20 18.29 0.27 0.06
CA GLU A 20 18.43 -0.93 -0.77
C GLU A 20 19.63 -0.82 -1.72
N VAL A 21 19.79 0.29 -2.44
CA VAL A 21 20.94 0.51 -3.34
C VAL A 21 22.28 0.36 -2.60
N ARG A 22 22.35 0.89 -1.37
CA ARG A 22 23.52 0.73 -0.49
C ARG A 22 23.72 -0.74 -0.11
N ARG A 23 22.66 -1.44 0.29
CA ARG A 23 22.68 -2.86 0.68
C ARG A 23 23.10 -3.77 -0.46
N SER A 24 22.63 -3.50 -1.67
CA SER A 24 22.93 -4.32 -2.85
C SER A 24 24.26 -3.94 -3.52
N ALA A 25 25.05 -3.03 -2.94
CA ALA A 25 26.33 -2.56 -3.48
C ALA A 25 26.22 -2.08 -4.94
N GLY A 26 25.12 -1.39 -5.28
CA GLY A 26 24.89 -0.86 -6.64
C GLY A 26 24.40 -1.88 -7.68
N ARG A 27 24.05 -3.11 -7.29
CA ARG A 27 23.48 -4.12 -8.21
C ARG A 27 22.05 -3.82 -8.68
N VAL A 28 21.39 -2.85 -8.06
CA VAL A 28 20.04 -2.40 -8.41
C VAL A 28 20.09 -0.99 -8.94
N ASP A 29 19.30 -0.76 -9.98
CA ASP A 29 19.12 0.55 -10.60
C ASP A 29 18.15 1.40 -9.74
N ARG A 30 18.69 2.44 -9.12
CA ARG A 30 17.95 3.39 -8.29
C ARG A 30 16.82 4.05 -9.06
N ASP A 31 17.11 4.55 -10.25
CA ASP A 31 16.17 5.40 -10.99
C ASP A 31 15.03 4.56 -11.56
N ALA A 32 15.32 3.33 -11.98
CA ALA A 32 14.31 2.36 -12.36
C ALA A 32 13.36 2.03 -11.19
N LEU A 33 13.89 1.83 -9.98
CA LEU A 33 13.06 1.58 -8.78
C LEU A 33 12.20 2.79 -8.40
N LEU A 34 12.76 4.00 -8.46
CA LEU A 34 12.01 5.22 -8.18
C LEU A 34 10.89 5.45 -9.20
N ALA A 35 11.16 5.27 -10.48
CA ALA A 35 10.16 5.41 -11.53
C ALA A 35 9.02 4.39 -11.35
N ARG A 36 9.36 3.13 -11.05
CA ARG A 36 8.38 2.07 -10.79
C ARG A 36 7.53 2.38 -9.56
N GLY A 37 8.14 2.87 -8.48
CA GLY A 37 7.43 3.24 -7.26
C GLY A 37 6.44 4.38 -7.49
N ARG A 38 6.84 5.43 -8.23
CA ARG A 38 5.95 6.55 -8.58
C ARG A 38 4.75 6.09 -9.39
N ALA A 39 4.96 5.24 -10.41
CA ALA A 39 3.87 4.67 -11.20
C ALA A 39 2.90 3.81 -10.35
N ALA A 40 3.44 3.06 -9.37
CA ALA A 40 2.61 2.31 -8.43
C ALA A 40 1.79 3.24 -7.52
N LEU A 41 2.39 4.32 -6.99
CA LEU A 41 1.69 5.33 -6.20
C LEU A 41 0.60 6.04 -7.00
N ASP A 42 0.84 6.33 -8.29
CA ASP A 42 -0.18 6.88 -9.19
C ASP A 42 -1.38 5.95 -9.33
N THR A 43 -1.09 4.66 -9.52
CA THR A 43 -2.13 3.63 -9.64
C THR A 43 -2.95 3.53 -8.35
N MET A 44 -2.29 3.52 -7.18
CA MET A 44 -2.95 3.49 -5.87
C MET A 44 -3.79 4.75 -5.63
N ALA A 45 -3.27 5.92 -6.01
CA ALA A 45 -3.97 7.19 -5.87
C ALA A 45 -5.24 7.23 -6.72
N ALA A 46 -5.18 6.68 -7.93
CA ALA A 46 -6.31 6.58 -8.84
C ALA A 46 -7.35 5.56 -8.35
N SER A 47 -6.91 4.38 -7.87
CA SER A 47 -7.81 3.32 -7.43
C SER A 47 -8.59 3.68 -6.16
N ALA A 48 -8.05 4.55 -5.32
CA ALA A 48 -8.69 4.98 -4.07
C ALA A 48 -9.28 6.40 -4.17
N ALA A 49 -9.43 6.95 -5.38
CA ALA A 49 -9.80 8.36 -5.55
C ALA A 49 -11.21 8.65 -5.01
N GLU A 50 -12.15 7.75 -5.26
CA GLU A 50 -13.56 7.89 -4.88
C GLU A 50 -13.73 7.74 -3.36
N GLU A 51 -13.18 6.69 -2.77
CA GLU A 51 -13.24 6.42 -1.33
C GLU A 51 -12.51 7.50 -0.52
N TYR A 52 -11.41 8.02 -1.05
CA TYR A 52 -10.68 9.10 -0.40
C TYR A 52 -11.43 10.43 -0.47
N ALA A 53 -12.18 10.68 -1.54
CA ALA A 53 -13.06 11.84 -1.62
C ALA A 53 -14.20 11.76 -0.59
N ASP A 54 -14.79 10.57 -0.43
CA ASP A 54 -15.79 10.32 0.61
C ASP A 54 -15.23 10.50 2.03
N TYR A 55 -14.02 10.00 2.29
CA TYR A 55 -13.33 10.24 3.55
C TYR A 55 -13.12 11.72 3.83
N LEU A 56 -12.64 12.49 2.85
CA LEU A 56 -12.44 13.93 3.01
C LEU A 56 -13.75 14.67 3.26
N ARG A 57 -14.81 14.30 2.55
CA ARG A 57 -16.15 14.84 2.75
C ARG A 57 -16.67 14.55 4.15
N ALA A 58 -16.52 13.31 4.64
CA ALA A 58 -16.88 12.95 6.00
C ALA A 58 -16.09 13.75 7.05
N LEU A 59 -14.80 14.02 6.78
CA LEU A 59 -13.96 14.84 7.65
C LEU A 59 -14.41 16.31 7.69
N GLU A 60 -14.80 16.85 6.53
CA GLU A 60 -15.31 18.22 6.40
C GLU A 60 -16.68 18.36 7.07
N GLU A 61 -17.56 17.37 6.93
CA GLU A 61 -18.87 17.30 7.59
C GLU A 61 -18.76 17.14 9.13
N ALA A 62 -17.75 16.42 9.62
CA ALA A 62 -17.54 16.22 11.06
C ALA A 62 -17.02 17.49 11.78
N GLY A 63 -16.43 18.44 11.04
CA GLY A 63 -15.67 19.54 11.61
C GLY A 63 -14.48 19.07 12.45
N ASP A 64 -13.74 20.00 13.06
CA ASP A 64 -12.54 19.73 13.91
C ASP A 64 -12.88 19.05 15.26
N GLY A 65 -13.95 18.25 15.32
CA GLY A 65 -14.39 17.49 16.47
C GLY A 65 -13.62 16.16 16.61
N PRO A 66 -13.45 15.65 17.84
CA PRO A 66 -12.75 14.38 18.06
C PRO A 66 -13.45 13.24 17.32
N ALA A 67 -12.66 12.40 16.65
CA ALA A 67 -13.14 11.24 15.91
C ALA A 67 -14.07 10.38 16.78
N ALA A 68 -15.25 10.05 16.26
CA ALA A 68 -16.18 9.14 16.92
C ALA A 68 -15.51 7.77 17.14
N PRO A 69 -15.76 7.09 18.29
CA PRO A 69 -15.14 5.81 18.58
C PRO A 69 -15.53 4.75 17.53
N ASP A 70 -14.52 3.96 17.17
CA ASP A 70 -14.46 2.95 16.13
C ASP A 70 -15.73 2.09 16.00
N ALA A 71 -16.42 2.21 14.86
CA ALA A 71 -17.48 1.28 14.46
C ALA A 71 -16.93 -0.07 13.97
N ALA A 72 -15.60 -0.27 13.99
CA ALA A 72 -14.91 -1.48 13.52
C ALA A 72 -14.80 -2.61 14.56
N ALA A 73 -15.55 -2.56 15.66
CA ALA A 73 -15.52 -3.59 16.71
C ALA A 73 -16.10 -4.96 16.30
N GLY A 74 -16.61 -5.13 15.06
CA GLY A 74 -17.39 -6.30 14.66
C GLY A 74 -16.64 -7.44 13.94
N LEU A 75 -15.51 -7.17 13.28
CA LEU A 75 -14.77 -8.18 12.51
C LEU A 75 -13.30 -8.07 12.90
N GLY A 76 -12.90 -8.86 13.90
CA GLY A 76 -11.59 -8.75 14.52
C GLY A 76 -10.45 -8.78 13.51
N THR A 77 -9.38 -8.08 13.87
CA THR A 77 -8.03 -8.06 13.25
C THR A 77 -7.64 -9.32 12.45
N PRO A 78 -7.88 -10.57 12.91
CA PRO A 78 -7.63 -11.77 12.12
C PRO A 78 -8.31 -11.80 10.74
N ALA A 79 -9.57 -11.39 10.61
CA ALA A 79 -10.28 -11.41 9.34
C ALA A 79 -9.66 -10.43 8.33
N LEU A 80 -9.25 -9.25 8.81
CA LEU A 80 -8.53 -8.27 8.01
C LEU A 80 -7.16 -8.79 7.59
N VAL A 81 -6.41 -9.44 8.49
CA VAL A 81 -5.12 -10.05 8.18
C VAL A 81 -5.27 -11.13 7.11
N THR A 82 -6.28 -11.99 7.20
CA THR A 82 -6.55 -13.02 6.19
C THR A 82 -6.92 -12.41 4.83
N ALA A 83 -7.76 -11.38 4.82
CA ALA A 83 -8.15 -10.70 3.57
C ALA A 83 -6.95 -10.02 2.90
N VAL A 84 -6.11 -9.32 3.68
CA VAL A 84 -4.89 -8.67 3.19
C VAL A 84 -3.90 -9.70 2.65
N ALA A 85 -3.70 -10.82 3.37
CA ALA A 85 -2.83 -11.90 2.92
C ALA A 85 -3.31 -12.53 1.62
N ALA A 86 -4.62 -12.76 1.47
CA ALA A 86 -5.20 -13.28 0.23
C ALA A 86 -5.03 -12.32 -0.95
N ALA A 87 -5.27 -11.02 -0.73
CA ALA A 87 -5.07 -10.00 -1.76
C ALA A 87 -3.59 -9.88 -2.18
N ALA A 88 -2.67 -9.97 -1.21
CA ALA A 88 -1.22 -9.95 -1.47
C ALA A 88 -0.74 -11.18 -2.24
N ALA A 89 -1.30 -12.38 -1.96
CA ALA A 89 -1.00 -13.60 -2.71
C ALA A 89 -1.46 -13.48 -4.17
N VAL A 90 -2.69 -13.04 -4.41
CA VAL A 90 -3.22 -12.82 -5.77
C VAL A 90 -2.43 -11.74 -6.52
N GLY A 91 -2.06 -10.65 -5.84
CA GLY A 91 -1.22 -9.60 -6.41
C GLY A 91 0.20 -10.09 -6.74
N GLY A 92 0.76 -10.97 -5.92
CA GLY A 92 2.04 -11.63 -6.15
C GLY A 92 2.02 -12.53 -7.38
N ASP A 93 0.98 -13.35 -7.52
CA ASP A 93 0.80 -14.27 -8.65
C ASP A 93 0.67 -13.54 -9.99
N LEU A 94 0.03 -12.36 -10.01
CA LEU A 94 -0.12 -11.53 -11.21
C LEU A 94 1.13 -10.71 -11.54
N ALA A 95 1.94 -10.33 -10.54
CA ALA A 95 3.14 -9.51 -10.74
C ALA A 95 4.39 -10.32 -11.12
N LEU A 96 4.47 -11.60 -10.74
CA LEU A 96 5.64 -12.46 -10.95
C LEU A 96 5.51 -13.47 -12.11
N GLY A 97 4.31 -13.70 -12.65
CA GLY A 97 4.13 -14.55 -13.83
C GLY A 97 4.66 -15.98 -13.66
N THR A 98 4.55 -16.55 -12.47
CA THR A 98 5.01 -17.91 -12.17
C THR A 98 3.85 -18.82 -11.81
N ALA A 99 3.67 -19.84 -12.64
CA ALA A 99 2.66 -20.88 -12.52
C ALA A 99 2.58 -21.49 -11.11
N ALA A 100 1.34 -21.80 -10.71
CA ALA A 100 0.97 -22.68 -9.63
C ALA A 100 1.93 -23.87 -9.50
N GLY A 101 2.79 -23.87 -8.49
CA GLY A 101 3.80 -24.91 -8.37
C GLY A 101 4.66 -24.74 -7.13
N THR A 102 4.20 -25.34 -6.03
CA THR A 102 4.95 -25.69 -4.82
C THR A 102 5.30 -24.55 -3.85
N ALA A 103 4.63 -24.51 -2.68
CA ALA A 103 5.16 -25.19 -1.49
C ALA A 103 4.27 -25.02 -0.23
N LEU A 104 3.97 -26.17 0.39
CA LEU A 104 3.81 -26.41 1.84
C LEU A 104 2.58 -25.84 2.57
N GLY A 105 1.42 -26.49 2.37
CA GLY A 105 0.46 -26.73 3.44
C GLY A 105 0.77 -28.07 4.10
N ALA A 106 1.71 -28.08 5.05
CA ALA A 106 1.68 -29.04 6.14
C ALA A 106 0.93 -28.35 7.29
N GLY A 107 -0.23 -28.91 7.65
CA GLY A 107 -1.14 -28.38 8.65
C GLY A 107 -2.59 -28.62 8.26
#